data_AF-X1EFK4-F1
#
_entry.id   AF-X1EFK4-F1
#
_cell.length_a   1.000
_cell.length_b   1.000
_cell.length_c   1.000
_cell.angle_alpha   90.00
_cell.angle_beta   90.00
_cell.angle_gamma   90.00
#
_symmetry.space_group_name_H-M   'P 1'
#
loop_
_entity.id
_entity.type
_entity.pdbx_description
1 polymer ?
#
loop_
_entity_poly.entity_id
_entity_poly.type
_entity_poly.pdbx_seq_one_letter_code
_entity_poly.pdbx_strand_id
1 'polypeptide(L)' 'MTGCAHPRMRSILEAASKFGKVYGIVGGFHGFHDFKAFEGLSLIFPCHCTQYKKEILDSFEGKALECGAGLVIEL' A
#
# COMPACT_ATOMS: atom_id res chain seq x y z
N MET A 1 -3.03 7.17 -3.44
CA MET A 1 -2.31 7.58 -2.21
C MET A 1 -3.28 7.59 -1.05
N THR A 2 -2.86 7.24 0.17
CA THR A 2 -3.71 7.26 1.38
C THR A 2 -2.98 7.81 2.61
N GLY A 3 -3.70 8.42 3.56
CA GLY A 3 -3.14 8.95 4.80
C GLY A 3 -3.08 7.92 5.93
N CYS A 4 -4.25 7.48 6.39
CA CYS A 4 -4.42 6.58 7.54
C CYS A 4 -5.60 5.64 7.28
N ALA A 5 -5.46 4.72 6.32
CA ALA A 5 -6.49 3.95 5.59
C ALA A 5 -7.49 3.09 6.42
N HIS A 6 -8.05 3.60 7.50
CA HIS A 6 -8.99 2.93 8.38
C HIS A 6 -10.44 3.01 7.88
N PRO A 7 -11.26 1.94 8.02
CA PRO A 7 -10.95 0.50 7.93
C PRO A 7 -11.21 -0.06 6.52
N ARG A 8 -11.22 0.80 5.49
CA ARG A 8 -11.76 0.48 4.17
C ARG A 8 -10.70 0.31 3.07
N MET A 9 -9.57 -0.33 3.37
CA MET A 9 -8.51 -0.52 2.37
C MET A 9 -9.01 -1.22 1.10
N ARG A 10 -9.78 -2.30 1.24
CA ARG A 10 -10.41 -2.98 0.11
C ARG A 10 -11.33 -2.05 -0.68
N SER A 11 -12.19 -1.29 -0.01
CA SER A 11 -13.09 -0.34 -0.68
C SER A 11 -12.34 0.81 -1.37
N ILE A 12 -11.17 1.23 -0.85
CA ILE A 12 -10.30 2.22 -1.51
C ILE A 12 -9.75 1.62 -2.81
N LEU A 13 -9.21 0.39 -2.77
CA LEU A 13 -8.68 -0.29 -3.94
C LEU A 13 -9.77 -0.57 -4.99
N GLU A 14 -10.97 -0.99 -4.56
CA GLU A 14 -12.15 -1.18 -5.40
C GLU A 14 -12.66 0.13 -6.01
N ALA A 15 -12.64 1.23 -5.25
CA ALA A 15 -13.01 2.53 -5.79
C ALA A 15 -12.00 3.00 -6.83
N ALA A 16 -10.70 2.81 -6.57
CA ALA A 16 -9.63 3.17 -7.49
C ALA A 16 -9.66 2.33 -8.77
N SER A 17 -10.01 1.04 -8.69
CA SER A 17 -10.04 0.14 -9.85
C SER A 17 -11.07 0.53 -10.90
N LYS A 18 -12.10 1.30 -10.53
CA LYS A 18 -13.07 1.89 -11.47
C LYS A 18 -12.45 2.88 -12.44
N PHE A 19 -11.27 3.40 -12.14
CA PHE A 19 -10.53 4.35 -12.97
C PHE A 19 -9.41 3.69 -13.78
N GLY A 20 -9.24 2.38 -13.68
CA GLY A 20 -8.20 1.62 -14.38
C GLY A 20 -7.51 0.61 -13.47
N LYS A 21 -6.52 -0.11 -14.01
CA LYS A 21 -5.74 -1.07 -13.21
C LYS A 21 -4.98 -0.33 -12.11
N VAL A 22 -5.22 -0.70 -10.85
CA VAL A 22 -4.46 -0.16 -9.73
C VAL A 22 -3.04 -0.72 -9.80
N TYR A 23 -2.06 0.14 -10.09
CA TYR A 23 -0.66 -0.24 -10.22
C TYR A 23 0.06 -0.34 -8.88
N GLY A 24 -0.21 0.59 -7.96
CA GLY A 24 0.44 0.60 -6.66
C GLY A 24 -0.26 1.43 -5.60
N ILE A 25 0.24 1.34 -4.38
CA ILE A 25 -0.28 2.04 -3.21
C ILE A 25 0.85 2.64 -2.37
N VAL A 26 0.67 3.88 -1.93
CA VAL A 26 1.57 4.60 -1.03
C VAL A 26 0.75 5.26 0.07
N GLY A 27 1.17 5.11 1.32
CA GLY A 27 0.49 5.74 2.46
C GLY A 27 0.54 4.98 3.78
N GLY A 28 -0.14 5.51 4.78
CA GLY A 28 -0.36 4.82 6.06
C GLY A 28 -1.55 3.87 6.01
N PHE A 29 -1.31 2.60 6.34
CA PHE A 29 -2.31 1.52 6.29
C PHE A 29 -2.86 1.15 7.68
N HIS A 30 -2.38 1.83 8.72
CA HIS A 30 -2.73 1.56 10.11
C HIS A 30 -2.66 0.06 10.44
N GLY A 31 -3.77 -0.53 10.92
CA GLY A 31 -3.88 -1.94 11.34
C GLY A 31 -4.45 -2.86 10.26
N PHE A 32 -4.39 -2.46 9.00
CA PHE A 32 -4.80 -3.33 7.90
C PHE A 32 -3.84 -4.52 7.79
N HIS A 33 -4.36 -5.75 7.95
CA HIS A 33 -3.59 -6.99 8.01
C HIS A 33 -4.02 -8.04 6.96
N ASP A 34 -4.97 -7.69 6.09
CA ASP A 34 -5.43 -8.56 5.01
C ASP A 34 -4.63 -8.29 3.72
N PHE A 35 -3.39 -8.75 3.71
CA PHE A 35 -2.43 -8.47 2.64
C PHE A 35 -2.81 -9.06 1.28
N LYS A 36 -3.75 -10.00 1.21
CA LYS A 36 -4.27 -10.53 -0.07
C LYS A 36 -4.79 -9.42 -0.98
N ALA A 37 -5.31 -8.34 -0.40
CA ALA A 37 -5.75 -7.16 -1.14
C ALA A 37 -4.62 -6.49 -1.96
N PHE A 38 -3.35 -6.75 -1.63
CA PHE A 38 -2.19 -6.17 -2.31
C PHE A 38 -1.55 -7.07 -3.38
N GLU A 39 -1.97 -8.34 -3.51
CA GLU A 39 -1.33 -9.31 -4.43
C GLU A 39 -1.27 -8.85 -5.89
N GLY A 40 -2.30 -8.12 -6.34
CA GLY A 40 -2.39 -7.59 -7.70
C GLY A 40 -1.58 -6.33 -7.96
N LEU A 41 -0.97 -5.73 -6.92
CA LEU A 41 -0.19 -4.49 -7.03
C LEU A 41 1.25 -4.79 -7.46
N SER A 42 1.83 -3.83 -8.18
CA SER A 42 3.24 -3.83 -8.57
C SER A 42 4.12 -3.03 -7.62
N LEU A 43 3.55 -2.01 -6.95
CA LEU A 43 4.28 -1.17 -5.99
C LEU A 43 3.50 -0.97 -4.68
N ILE A 44 4.16 -1.15 -3.54
CA ILE A 44 3.59 -0.99 -2.20
C ILE A 44 4.57 -0.21 -1.32
N PHE A 45 4.17 0.98 -0.86
CA PHE A 45 4.96 1.81 0.04
C PHE A 45 4.23 2.01 1.37
N PRO A 46 4.46 1.13 2.36
CA PRO A 46 3.86 1.27 3.68
C PRO A 46 4.54 2.40 4.47
N CYS A 47 3.86 3.53 4.61
CA CYS A 47 4.37 4.75 5.24
C CYS A 47 3.76 5.00 6.63
N HIS A 48 4.28 6.01 7.34
CA HIS A 48 3.65 6.65 8.52
C HIS A 48 3.11 5.65 9.58
N CYS A 49 1.79 5.54 9.72
CA CYS A 49 1.09 4.81 10.77
C CYS A 49 0.89 3.32 10.48
N THR A 50 1.39 2.79 9.35
CA THR A 50 1.31 1.36 9.06
C THR A 50 1.96 0.57 10.18
N GLN A 51 1.19 -0.31 10.82
CA GLN A 51 1.63 -1.10 11.97
C GLN A 51 2.47 -2.29 11.51
N TYR A 52 2.07 -2.95 10.42
CA TYR A 52 2.69 -4.18 9.91
C TYR A 52 3.69 -3.93 8.77
N LYS A 53 4.55 -2.90 8.89
CA LYS A 53 5.48 -2.53 7.81
C LYS A 53 6.39 -3.69 7.43
N LYS A 54 6.98 -4.34 8.43
CA LYS A 54 7.95 -5.42 8.23
C LYS A 54 7.28 -6.60 7.52
N GLU A 55 6.12 -7.01 7.98
CA GLU A 55 5.39 -8.14 7.40
C GLU A 55 4.97 -7.86 5.95
N ILE A 56 4.60 -6.61 5.62
CA ILE A 56 4.31 -6.21 4.24
C ILE A 56 5.57 -6.27 3.38
N LEU A 57 6.70 -5.75 3.87
CA LEU A 57 7.98 -5.77 3.14
C LEU A 57 8.44 -7.21 2.88
N ASP A 58 8.37 -8.06 3.90
CA ASP A 58 8.77 -9.47 3.83
C ASP A 58 7.83 -10.28 2.91
N SER A 59 6.53 -9.98 2.90
CA SER A 59 5.54 -10.73 2.11
C SER A 59 5.51 -10.36 0.62
N PHE A 60 6.06 -9.21 0.25
CA PHE A 60 6.01 -8.68 -1.13
C PHE A 60 7.39 -8.24 -1.61
N GLU A 61 8.38 -9.12 -1.49
CA GLU A 61 9.74 -8.85 -1.96
C GLU A 61 9.76 -8.38 -3.43
N GLY A 62 10.50 -7.30 -3.69
CA GLY A 62 10.60 -6.67 -5.02
C GLY A 62 9.39 -5.82 -5.43
N LYS A 63 8.30 -5.82 -4.66
CA LYS A 63 7.11 -4.97 -4.89
C LYS A 63 6.86 -3.99 -3.75
N ALA A 64 7.19 -4.38 -2.52
CA ALA A 64 7.11 -3.54 -1.35
C ALA A 64 8.47 -2.92 -1.02
N LEU A 65 8.47 -1.61 -0.78
CA LEU A 65 9.68 -0.82 -0.54
C LEU A 65 9.48 0.11 0.64
N GLU A 66 10.57 0.38 1.37
CA GLU A 66 10.52 1.31 2.49
C GLU A 66 10.10 2.71 2.03
N CYS A 67 9.37 3.40 2.92
CA CYS A 67 8.87 4.74 2.68
C CYS A 67 9.47 5.72 3.70
N GLY A 68 9.93 6.87 3.22
CA GLY A 68 10.55 7.91 4.05
C GLY A 68 10.43 9.30 3.45
N ALA A 69 10.74 10.31 4.25
CA ALA A 69 10.84 11.68 3.76
C ALA A 69 11.93 11.77 2.70
N GLY A 70 11.65 12.47 1.59
CA GLY A 70 12.57 12.57 0.45
C GLY A 70 12.50 11.41 -0.55
N LEU A 71 11.59 10.44 -0.36
CA LEU A 71 11.32 9.42 -1.37
C LEU A 71 10.79 10.06 -2.66
N VAL A 72 11.42 9.72 -3.78
CA VAL A 72 10.97 10.05 -5.14
C VAL A 72 10.52 8.75 -5.81
N ILE A 73 9.34 8.77 -6.43
CA ILE A 73 8.77 7.63 -7.16
C ILE A 73 8.54 8.08 -8.60
N GLU A 74 9.17 7.38 -9.54
CA GLU A 74 8.97 7.55 -10.99
C GLU A 74 8.04 6.42 -11.50
N LEU A 75 7.03 6.76 -12.29
CA LEU A 75 5.95 5.88 -12.73
C LEU A 75 5.83 5.83 -14.25
#